data_AF-G0MFQ2-F1
#
_entry.id   AF-G0MFQ2-F1
#
_cell.length_a   1.000
_cell.length_b   1.000
_cell.length_c   1.000
_cell.angle_alpha   90.00
_cell.angle_beta   90.00
_cell.angle_gamma   90.00
#
_symmetry.space_group_name_H-M   'P 1'
#
loop_
_entity.id
_entity.type
_entity.pdbx_description
1 polymer ?
#
loop_
_entity_poly.entity_id
_entity_poly.type
_entity_poly.pdbx_seq_one_letter_code
_entity_poly.pdbx_strand_id
1 'polypeptide(L)'
;MTAEFFKEILIEPELKELEILRLDKGRIDAECLDLVMEMAQSNRVLHIKGTKIPENYYHENAFKFHDIHYNNAEWVRIEHLFTLKNSYSVSLVQHKLTYRDLNTYIKFWIESDHDMVQNLVIGAGGVLQTESLFDGILALQGRRNRHTVYLVAANPTKQRKHQIMGVVLDSYRLRLFSWDKNEPIQFWAPEVKVLLTMNRKKELEGELEGIQNLLLTSQDQNMVKKKNEIAGELQNVSRELAGYNLVFRDGFYSYT
;
A
#
# COMPACT_ATOMS: atom_id res chain seq x y z
N MET A 1 18.97 -6.40 -30.91
CA MET A 1 19.96 -5.78 -30.01
C MET A 1 20.64 -6.93 -29.29
N THR A 2 21.96 -7.01 -29.31
CA THR A 2 22.72 -8.02 -28.55
C THR A 2 23.04 -7.46 -27.17
N ALA A 3 23.25 -8.34 -26.18
CA ALA A 3 23.68 -7.91 -24.85
C ALA A 3 24.98 -7.12 -24.87
N GLU A 4 25.92 -7.47 -25.76
CA GLU A 4 27.19 -6.73 -25.93
C GLU A 4 26.97 -5.29 -26.41
N PHE A 5 26.17 -5.09 -27.46
CA PHE A 5 25.86 -3.73 -27.93
C PHE A 5 25.06 -2.93 -26.89
N PHE A 6 24.21 -3.59 -26.11
CA PHE A 6 23.50 -2.95 -25.02
C PHE A 6 24.43 -2.54 -23.86
N LYS A 7 25.42 -3.38 -23.52
CA LYS A 7 26.49 -3.04 -22.57
C LYS A 7 27.28 -1.83 -23.04
N GLU A 8 27.65 -1.77 -24.32
CA GLU A 8 28.36 -0.62 -24.89
C GLU A 8 27.55 0.67 -24.69
N ILE A 9 26.26 0.65 -25.03
CA ILE A 9 25.37 1.79 -24.80
C ILE A 9 25.35 2.18 -23.33
N LEU A 10 25.13 1.24 -22.41
CA LEU A 10 24.95 1.53 -20.98
C LEU A 10 26.20 2.05 -20.25
N ILE A 11 27.40 1.82 -20.81
CA ILE A 11 28.67 2.30 -20.25
C ILE A 11 28.97 3.75 -20.66
N GLU A 12 28.25 4.30 -21.65
CA GLU A 12 28.40 5.68 -22.07
C GLU A 12 28.25 6.64 -20.87
N PRO A 13 29.23 7.54 -20.64
CA PRO A 13 29.22 8.46 -19.50
C PRO A 13 27.92 9.26 -19.37
N GLU A 14 27.32 9.64 -20.49
CA GLU A 14 26.07 10.39 -20.57
C GLU A 14 24.88 9.60 -20.00
N LEU A 15 24.94 8.26 -20.01
CA LEU A 15 23.89 7.42 -19.43
C LEU A 15 24.06 7.19 -17.93
N LYS A 16 25.21 7.52 -17.34
CA LYS A 16 25.39 7.50 -15.88
C LYS A 16 24.62 8.61 -15.17
N GLU A 17 24.34 9.71 -15.85
CA GLU A 17 23.54 10.81 -15.31
C GLU A 17 22.06 10.75 -15.75
N LEU A 18 21.65 9.66 -16.40
CA LEU A 18 20.29 9.53 -16.93
C LEU A 18 19.25 9.46 -15.81
N GLU A 19 18.36 10.46 -15.77
CA GLU A 19 17.24 10.51 -14.84
C GLU A 19 16.10 9.55 -15.26
N ILE A 20 15.88 9.38 -16.56
CA ILE A 20 14.74 8.62 -17.10
C ILE A 20 15.21 7.62 -18.16
N LEU A 21 15.03 6.33 -17.87
CA LEU A 21 15.20 5.26 -18.84
C LEU A 21 13.85 4.75 -19.34
N ARG A 22 13.71 4.65 -20.67
CA ARG A 22 12.52 4.10 -21.32
C ARG A 22 12.89 2.98 -22.27
N LEU A 23 12.23 1.84 -22.10
CA LEU A 23 12.30 0.71 -23.03
C LEU A 23 10.94 0.57 -23.70
N ASP A 24 10.87 1.00 -24.96
CA ASP A 24 9.64 1.01 -25.74
C ASP A 24 9.65 -0.07 -26.83
N LYS A 25 8.63 -0.95 -26.81
CA LYS A 25 8.36 -2.01 -27.81
C LYS A 25 9.47 -3.08 -27.88
N GLY A 26 9.19 -4.16 -28.62
CA GLY A 26 10.16 -5.20 -28.89
C GLY A 26 10.28 -6.23 -27.76
N ARG A 27 11.49 -6.78 -27.57
CA ARG A 27 11.80 -7.79 -26.56
C ARG A 27 13.18 -7.50 -25.97
N ILE A 28 13.34 -7.78 -24.69
CA ILE A 28 14.62 -7.71 -23.99
C ILE A 28 14.88 -9.07 -23.34
N ASP A 29 16.11 -9.57 -23.45
CA ASP A 29 16.52 -10.78 -22.73
C ASP A 29 16.88 -10.45 -21.28
N ALA A 30 17.06 -11.50 -20.46
CA ALA A 30 17.33 -11.33 -19.04
C ALA A 30 18.67 -10.62 -18.78
N GLU A 31 19.72 -10.95 -19.55
CA GLU A 31 21.06 -10.36 -19.37
C GLU A 31 21.06 -8.85 -19.64
N CYS A 32 20.39 -8.41 -20.71
CA CYS A 32 20.20 -6.99 -20.98
C CYS A 32 19.39 -6.31 -19.87
N LEU A 33 18.34 -6.97 -19.38
CA LEU A 33 17.48 -6.40 -18.36
C LEU A 33 18.19 -6.30 -17.01
N ASP A 34 19.06 -7.24 -16.66
CA ASP A 34 19.89 -7.18 -15.45
C ASP A 34 20.76 -5.91 -15.45
N LEU A 35 21.38 -5.59 -16.58
CA LEU A 35 22.16 -4.35 -16.71
C LEU A 35 21.31 -3.10 -16.48
N VAL A 36 20.04 -3.10 -16.92
CA VAL A 36 19.10 -2.01 -16.61
C VAL A 36 18.78 -1.98 -15.12
N MET A 37 18.58 -3.13 -14.48
CA MET A 37 18.24 -3.18 -13.05
C MET A 37 19.42 -2.78 -12.17
N GLU A 38 20.67 -3.03 -12.58
CA GLU A 38 21.89 -2.54 -11.93
C GLU A 38 22.00 -0.99 -11.95
N MET A 39 21.24 -0.32 -12.81
CA MET A 39 21.15 1.13 -12.84
C MET A 39 20.14 1.69 -11.82
N ALA A 40 19.51 0.87 -10.99
CA ALA A 40 18.48 1.33 -10.05
C ALA A 40 19.02 2.33 -9.02
N GLN A 41 18.36 3.48 -8.94
CA GLN A 41 18.63 4.53 -7.95
C GLN A 41 17.32 5.21 -7.57
N SER A 42 17.24 5.73 -6.33
CA SER A 42 16.03 6.31 -5.75
C SER A 42 15.58 7.63 -6.39
N ASN A 43 16.36 8.19 -7.31
CA ASN A 43 16.05 9.39 -8.11
C ASN A 43 15.81 9.07 -9.60
N ARG A 44 15.89 7.80 -10.01
CA ARG A 44 15.74 7.40 -11.42
C ARG A 44 14.34 6.89 -11.73
N VAL A 45 13.93 7.07 -12.97
CA VAL A 45 12.67 6.61 -13.53
C VAL A 45 12.90 5.47 -14.52
N LEU A 46 12.16 4.38 -14.38
CA LEU A 46 12.18 3.24 -15.30
C LEU A 46 10.81 2.96 -15.87
N HIS A 47 10.62 3.23 -17.15
CA HIS A 47 9.38 2.92 -17.87
C HIS A 47 9.65 1.87 -18.95
N ILE A 48 9.01 0.71 -18.83
CA ILE A 48 9.04 -0.37 -19.82
C ILE A 48 7.64 -0.51 -20.43
N LYS A 49 7.48 -0.08 -21.69
CA LYS A 49 6.19 0.02 -22.38
C LYS A 49 6.19 -0.81 -23.65
N GLY A 50 5.34 -1.83 -23.74
CA GLY A 50 5.25 -2.70 -24.91
C GLY A 50 6.48 -3.58 -25.17
N THR A 51 7.53 -3.50 -24.36
CA THR A 51 8.68 -4.40 -24.41
C THR A 51 8.34 -5.71 -23.69
N LYS A 52 8.60 -6.85 -24.34
CA LYS A 52 8.40 -8.17 -23.74
C LYS A 52 9.56 -8.50 -22.80
N ILE A 53 9.23 -8.76 -21.53
CA ILE A 53 10.15 -9.19 -20.48
C ILE A 53 10.06 -10.72 -20.35
N PRO A 54 11.15 -11.43 -19.98
CA PRO A 54 11.09 -12.87 -19.73
C PRO A 54 10.07 -13.23 -18.64
N GLU A 55 9.25 -14.28 -18.85
CA GLU A 55 8.09 -14.59 -17.99
C GLU A 55 8.44 -14.88 -16.52
N ASN A 56 9.61 -15.45 -16.27
CA ASN A 56 10.10 -15.79 -14.93
C ASN A 56 11.25 -14.88 -14.49
N TYR A 57 11.30 -13.66 -15.04
CA TYR A 57 12.31 -12.69 -14.64
C TYR A 57 12.18 -12.35 -13.15
N TYR A 58 13.33 -12.20 -12.50
CA TYR A 58 13.43 -11.74 -11.13
C TYR A 58 14.74 -10.97 -10.99
N HIS A 59 14.65 -9.80 -10.36
CA HIS A 59 15.83 -9.04 -9.99
C HIS A 59 15.57 -8.25 -8.71
N GLU A 60 16.51 -8.25 -7.78
CA GLU A 60 16.33 -7.58 -6.49
C GLU A 60 16.17 -6.05 -6.63
N ASN A 61 16.72 -5.47 -7.69
CA ASN A 61 16.67 -4.03 -7.98
C ASN A 61 15.44 -3.60 -8.79
N ALA A 62 14.57 -4.54 -9.18
CA ALA A 62 13.41 -4.29 -10.06
C ALA A 62 12.44 -3.22 -9.54
N PHE A 63 12.42 -2.97 -8.23
CA PHE A 63 11.54 -1.98 -7.60
C PHE A 63 12.31 -0.93 -6.78
N LYS A 64 13.60 -0.73 -7.08
CA LYS A 64 14.47 0.26 -6.41
C LYS A 64 14.60 1.60 -7.17
N PHE A 65 13.66 1.88 -8.08
CA PHE A 65 13.55 3.15 -8.82
C PHE A 65 12.54 4.09 -8.15
N HIS A 66 12.63 5.39 -8.47
CA HIS A 66 11.72 6.43 -7.99
C HIS A 66 10.32 6.29 -8.59
N ASP A 67 10.25 6.16 -9.91
CA ASP A 67 9.00 6.00 -10.68
C ASP A 67 9.15 4.81 -11.63
N ILE A 68 8.24 3.85 -11.48
CA ILE A 68 8.26 2.57 -12.16
C ILE A 68 6.99 2.42 -12.98
N HIS A 69 7.13 2.08 -14.26
CA HIS A 69 6.00 1.72 -15.11
C HIS A 69 6.31 0.46 -15.89
N TYR A 70 5.59 -0.62 -15.59
CA TYR A 70 5.64 -1.89 -16.31
C TYR A 70 4.31 -2.13 -17.01
N ASN A 71 4.33 -2.00 -18.34
CA ASN A 71 3.15 -2.30 -19.14
C ASN A 71 2.87 -3.81 -19.21
N ASN A 72 3.92 -4.62 -19.43
CA ASN A 72 3.87 -6.08 -19.39
C ASN A 72 4.50 -6.54 -18.07
N ALA A 73 3.68 -6.68 -17.04
CA ALA A 73 4.06 -6.96 -15.67
C ALA A 73 3.65 -8.38 -15.24
N GLU A 74 3.42 -9.31 -16.16
CA GLU A 74 2.99 -10.68 -15.82
C GLU A 74 4.05 -11.49 -15.08
N TRP A 75 5.31 -11.06 -15.14
CA TRP A 75 6.44 -11.61 -14.38
C TRP A 75 6.48 -11.09 -12.93
N VAL A 76 5.78 -9.97 -12.64
CA VAL A 76 5.76 -9.37 -11.31
C VAL A 76 4.93 -10.23 -10.36
N ARG A 77 5.59 -10.63 -9.28
CA ARG A 77 5.02 -11.33 -8.12
C ARG A 77 4.87 -10.38 -6.94
N ILE A 78 4.03 -10.75 -5.97
CA ILE A 78 3.76 -9.94 -4.78
C ILE A 78 5.02 -9.63 -3.97
N GLU A 79 5.99 -10.55 -3.94
CA GLU A 79 7.23 -10.41 -3.18
C GLU A 79 8.03 -9.19 -3.61
N HIS A 80 7.95 -8.80 -4.89
CA HIS A 80 8.57 -7.59 -5.37
C HIS A 80 7.95 -6.33 -4.74
N LEU A 81 6.63 -6.32 -4.53
CA LEU A 81 5.96 -5.20 -3.89
C LEU A 81 6.41 -5.03 -2.43
N PHE A 82 6.79 -6.10 -1.74
CA PHE A 82 7.35 -6.01 -0.38
C PHE A 82 8.73 -5.36 -0.33
N THR A 83 9.46 -5.34 -1.45
CA THR A 83 10.78 -4.67 -1.52
C THR A 83 10.70 -3.15 -1.71
N LEU A 84 9.49 -2.62 -1.94
CA LEU A 84 9.30 -1.19 -2.15
C LEU A 84 9.74 -0.38 -0.92
N LYS A 85 10.49 0.69 -1.20
CA LYS A 85 11.01 1.60 -0.18
C LYS A 85 11.15 3.00 -0.74
N ASN A 86 10.32 3.91 -0.25
CA ASN A 86 10.28 5.32 -0.61
C ASN A 86 10.12 5.59 -2.12
N SER A 87 9.46 4.68 -2.86
CA SER A 87 9.15 4.93 -4.26
C SER A 87 8.04 5.97 -4.37
N TYR A 88 8.11 6.81 -5.40
CA TYR A 88 7.03 7.76 -5.68
C TYR A 88 5.85 7.05 -6.33
N SER A 89 6.07 6.39 -7.46
CA SER A 89 4.99 5.80 -8.24
C SER A 89 5.38 4.44 -8.81
N VAL A 90 4.46 3.49 -8.75
CA VAL A 90 4.59 2.17 -9.38
C VAL A 90 3.33 1.88 -10.16
N SER A 91 3.46 1.55 -11.43
CA SER A 91 2.34 1.21 -12.30
C SER A 91 2.54 -0.14 -12.96
N LEU A 92 1.62 -1.07 -12.71
CA LEU A 92 1.60 -2.42 -13.27
C LEU A 92 0.32 -2.58 -14.10
N VAL A 93 0.45 -2.69 -15.43
CA VAL A 93 -0.74 -2.70 -16.31
C VAL A 93 -1.26 -4.11 -16.57
N GLN A 94 -0.46 -4.96 -17.21
CA GLN A 94 -0.81 -6.37 -17.46
C GLN A 94 -0.11 -7.22 -16.40
N HIS A 95 -0.83 -7.77 -15.43
CA HIS A 95 -0.24 -8.52 -14.32
C HIS A 95 -1.08 -9.75 -13.96
N LYS A 96 -0.52 -10.61 -13.08
CA LYS A 96 -1.20 -11.81 -12.56
C LYS A 96 -1.66 -11.69 -11.10
N LEU A 97 -1.37 -10.56 -10.43
CA LEU A 97 -1.80 -10.31 -9.05
C LEU A 97 -3.32 -10.36 -8.89
N THR A 98 -3.77 -11.07 -7.86
CA THR A 98 -5.17 -11.20 -7.46
C THR A 98 -5.54 -10.18 -6.38
N TYR A 99 -6.83 -9.99 -6.09
CA TYR A 99 -7.26 -9.16 -4.96
C TYR A 99 -6.78 -9.70 -3.60
N ARG A 100 -6.53 -11.02 -3.48
CA ARG A 100 -5.93 -11.63 -2.28
C ARG A 100 -4.45 -11.27 -2.14
N ASP A 101 -3.73 -11.20 -3.26
CA ASP A 101 -2.35 -10.72 -3.26
C ASP A 101 -2.32 -9.24 -2.84
N LEU A 102 -3.21 -8.43 -3.39
CA LEU A 102 -3.32 -7.02 -3.01
C LEU A 102 -3.75 -6.83 -1.54
N ASN A 103 -4.63 -7.67 -1.00
CA ASN A 103 -4.96 -7.70 0.43
C ASN A 103 -3.71 -7.99 1.28
N THR A 104 -2.91 -8.97 0.87
CA THR A 104 -1.65 -9.32 1.55
C THR A 104 -0.66 -8.16 1.49
N TYR A 105 -0.59 -7.46 0.35
CA TYR A 105 0.20 -6.23 0.22
C TYR A 105 -0.28 -5.12 1.15
N ILE A 106 -1.59 -4.85 1.24
CA ILE A 106 -2.11 -3.81 2.14
C ILE A 106 -1.82 -4.18 3.60
N LYS A 107 -1.99 -5.45 3.99
CA LYS A 107 -1.62 -5.92 5.34
C LYS A 107 -0.14 -5.69 5.65
N PHE A 108 0.74 -6.01 4.70
CA PHE A 108 2.17 -5.72 4.84
C PHE A 108 2.44 -4.21 4.94
N TRP A 109 1.77 -3.39 4.13
CA TRP A 109 1.87 -1.93 4.21
C TRP A 109 1.43 -1.38 5.56
N ILE A 110 0.34 -1.89 6.15
CA ILE A 110 -0.15 -1.49 7.47
C ILE A 110 0.95 -1.67 8.53
N GLU A 111 1.66 -2.79 8.48
CA GLU A 111 2.68 -3.18 9.47
C GLU A 111 4.11 -2.74 9.14
N SER A 112 4.33 -2.13 7.97
CA SER A 112 5.66 -1.67 7.54
C SER A 112 6.18 -0.52 8.41
N ASP A 113 7.46 -0.59 8.79
CA ASP A 113 8.16 0.47 9.53
C ASP A 113 8.61 1.64 8.63
N HIS A 114 8.58 1.46 7.31
CA HIS A 114 8.96 2.47 6.32
C HIS A 114 7.86 2.70 5.29
N ASP A 115 7.93 3.87 4.63
CA ASP A 115 7.07 4.19 3.50
C ASP A 115 7.46 3.36 2.29
N MET A 116 6.50 2.64 1.70
CA MET A 116 6.77 1.74 0.57
C MET A 116 6.68 2.48 -0.76
N VAL A 117 5.49 2.97 -1.09
CA VAL A 117 5.19 3.71 -2.33
C VAL A 117 4.09 4.72 -2.09
N GLN A 118 4.20 5.92 -2.68
CA GLN A 118 3.17 6.95 -2.56
C GLN A 118 1.96 6.71 -3.46
N ASN A 119 2.18 6.15 -4.65
CA ASN A 119 1.13 5.86 -5.62
C ASN A 119 1.38 4.50 -6.31
N LEU A 120 0.58 3.49 -5.97
CA LEU A 120 0.56 2.19 -6.64
C LEU A 120 -0.67 2.09 -7.54
N VAL A 121 -0.43 1.93 -8.84
CA VAL A 121 -1.46 1.82 -9.87
C VAL A 121 -1.44 0.42 -10.45
N ILE A 122 -2.53 -0.30 -10.25
CA ILE A 122 -2.72 -1.67 -10.71
C ILE A 122 -3.79 -1.66 -11.80
N GLY A 123 -3.51 -2.24 -12.97
CA GLY A 123 -4.50 -2.46 -14.01
C GLY A 123 -5.63 -3.34 -13.49
N ALA A 124 -6.86 -2.83 -13.45
CA ALA A 124 -8.01 -3.57 -12.96
C ALA A 124 -8.89 -3.98 -14.14
N GLY A 125 -9.01 -5.28 -14.41
CA GLY A 125 -9.82 -5.81 -15.51
C GLY A 125 -11.34 -5.78 -15.29
N GLY A 126 -11.85 -5.16 -14.21
CA GLY A 126 -13.27 -5.22 -13.88
C GLY A 126 -13.67 -4.53 -12.58
N VAL A 127 -14.71 -5.06 -11.95
CA VAL A 127 -15.31 -4.55 -10.72
C VAL A 127 -14.39 -4.81 -9.52
N LEU A 128 -14.30 -3.84 -8.63
CA LEU A 128 -13.55 -3.95 -7.37
C LEU A 128 -14.15 -5.04 -6.48
N GLN A 129 -13.36 -6.06 -6.14
CA GLN A 129 -13.76 -7.11 -5.19
C GLN A 129 -13.37 -6.67 -3.77
N THR A 130 -14.20 -5.81 -3.16
CA THR A 130 -13.93 -5.22 -1.83
C THR A 130 -13.80 -6.27 -0.74
N GLU A 131 -14.64 -7.31 -0.75
CA GLU A 131 -14.60 -8.39 0.24
C GLU A 131 -13.24 -9.09 0.29
N SER A 132 -12.69 -9.43 -0.88
CA SER A 132 -11.38 -10.07 -0.97
C SER A 132 -10.23 -9.10 -0.69
N LEU A 133 -10.38 -7.83 -1.09
CA LEU A 133 -9.33 -6.83 -0.94
C LEU A 133 -9.17 -6.37 0.51
N PHE A 134 -10.26 -6.24 1.26
CA PHE A 134 -10.27 -5.73 2.64
C PHE A 134 -10.50 -6.82 3.70
N ASP A 135 -10.44 -8.11 3.32
CA ASP A 135 -10.56 -9.21 4.27
C ASP A 135 -9.56 -9.06 5.44
N GLY A 136 -10.08 -9.02 6.67
CA GLY A 136 -9.30 -8.80 7.90
C GLY A 136 -8.70 -7.39 8.05
N ILE A 137 -9.07 -6.42 7.22
CA ILE A 137 -8.59 -5.03 7.26
C ILE A 137 -9.73 -4.10 7.70
N LEU A 138 -9.44 -3.21 8.65
CA LEU A 138 -10.37 -2.14 9.00
C LEU A 138 -10.30 -1.05 7.92
N ALA A 139 -11.26 -1.05 7.01
CA ALA A 139 -11.40 -0.07 5.93
C ALA A 139 -12.67 0.78 6.11
N LEU A 140 -12.58 2.08 5.83
CA LEU A 140 -13.71 3.01 5.84
C LEU A 140 -13.97 3.54 4.42
N GLN A 141 -15.19 3.35 3.93
CA GLN A 141 -15.65 3.93 2.68
C GLN A 141 -16.06 5.40 2.88
N GLY A 142 -15.40 6.30 2.17
CA GLY A 142 -15.83 7.68 1.95
C GLY A 142 -16.45 7.85 0.56
N ARG A 143 -17.44 8.75 0.46
CA ARG A 143 -18.05 9.12 -0.83
C ARG A 143 -18.15 10.63 -0.96
N ARG A 144 -17.47 11.20 -1.95
CA ARG A 144 -17.55 12.63 -2.29
C ARG A 144 -17.52 12.85 -3.79
N ASN A 145 -18.35 13.76 -4.29
CA ASN A 145 -18.40 14.17 -5.70
C ASN A 145 -18.44 12.98 -6.69
N ARG A 146 -19.23 11.94 -6.37
CA ARG A 146 -19.36 10.67 -7.13
C ARG A 146 -18.12 9.77 -7.13
N HIS A 147 -17.06 10.13 -6.42
CA HIS A 147 -15.91 9.26 -6.18
C HIS A 147 -16.10 8.49 -4.89
N THR A 148 -15.85 7.18 -4.97
CA THR A 148 -15.78 6.29 -3.83
C THR A 148 -14.32 6.05 -3.51
N VAL A 149 -13.93 6.29 -2.25
CA VAL A 149 -12.60 5.98 -1.73
C VAL A 149 -12.75 5.07 -0.53
N TYR A 150 -11.84 4.10 -0.40
CA TYR A 150 -11.69 3.33 0.81
C TYR A 150 -10.42 3.77 1.51
N LEU A 151 -10.54 4.09 2.80
CA LEU A 151 -9.44 4.57 3.62
C LEU A 151 -8.99 3.45 4.54
N VAL A 152 -7.67 3.24 4.60
CA VAL A 152 -7.01 2.28 5.48
C VAL A 152 -5.93 3.02 6.26
N ALA A 153 -5.82 2.74 7.56
CA ALA A 153 -4.82 3.35 8.42
C ALA A 153 -3.62 2.40 8.60
N ALA A 154 -2.44 2.99 8.71
CA ALA A 154 -1.24 2.32 9.20
C ALA A 154 -1.42 1.84 10.63
N ASN A 155 -0.60 0.86 11.05
CA ASN A 155 -0.41 0.59 12.47
C ASN A 155 0.24 1.84 13.12
N PRO A 156 -0.37 2.47 14.14
CA PRO A 156 0.13 3.73 14.70
C PRO A 156 1.41 3.57 15.52
N THR A 157 1.82 2.35 15.84
CA THR A 157 3.13 2.08 16.46
C THR A 157 4.29 2.31 15.49
N LYS A 158 4.01 2.43 14.18
CA LYS A 158 4.99 2.59 13.11
C LYS A 158 5.31 4.06 12.88
N GLN A 159 6.61 4.39 12.76
CA GLN A 159 7.10 5.78 12.67
C GLN A 159 7.19 6.34 11.24
N ARG A 160 6.50 5.73 10.27
CA ARG A 160 6.52 6.15 8.86
C ARG A 160 5.76 7.46 8.61
N LYS A 161 6.12 8.14 7.51
CA LYS A 161 5.58 9.48 7.17
C LYS A 161 4.14 9.40 6.73
N HIS A 162 3.82 8.45 5.83
CA HIS A 162 2.48 8.29 5.31
C HIS A 162 1.72 7.36 6.24
N GLN A 163 0.57 7.77 6.78
CA GLN A 163 -0.18 6.96 7.75
C GLN A 163 -1.56 6.54 7.28
N ILE A 164 -2.04 7.11 6.17
CA ILE A 164 -3.34 6.79 5.57
C ILE A 164 -3.12 6.37 4.13
N MET A 165 -3.79 5.30 3.71
CA MET A 165 -3.89 4.85 2.32
C MET A 165 -5.32 5.04 1.83
N GLY A 166 -5.46 5.67 0.68
CA GLY A 166 -6.68 5.74 -0.10
C GLY A 166 -6.66 4.69 -1.20
N VAL A 167 -7.77 4.00 -1.37
CA VAL A 167 -7.97 3.01 -2.42
C VAL A 167 -9.14 3.46 -3.29
N VAL A 168 -8.90 3.66 -4.58
CA VAL A 168 -9.90 4.11 -5.54
C VAL A 168 -9.84 3.24 -6.79
N LEU A 169 -11.00 2.85 -7.32
CA LEU A 169 -11.11 2.31 -8.67
C LEU A 169 -11.49 3.44 -9.62
N ASP A 170 -10.61 3.75 -10.58
CA ASP A 170 -10.84 4.74 -11.64
C ASP A 170 -10.55 4.13 -13.00
N SER A 171 -11.56 4.11 -13.89
CA SER A 171 -11.39 3.81 -15.31
C SER A 171 -10.53 2.55 -15.57
N TYR A 172 -10.87 1.45 -14.90
CA TYR A 172 -10.15 0.16 -14.98
C TYR A 172 -8.75 0.17 -14.35
N ARG A 173 -8.50 1.05 -13.38
CA ARG A 173 -7.26 1.07 -12.61
C ARG A 173 -7.58 1.16 -11.14
N LEU A 174 -7.05 0.23 -10.37
CA LEU A 174 -7.03 0.33 -8.93
C LEU A 174 -5.83 1.19 -8.53
N ARG A 175 -6.09 2.28 -7.81
CA ARG A 175 -5.06 3.19 -7.30
C ARG A 175 -5.04 3.09 -5.79
N LEU A 176 -3.87 2.80 -5.24
CA LEU A 176 -3.56 2.86 -3.82
C LEU A 176 -2.60 4.04 -3.64
N PHE A 177 -3.00 5.05 -2.90
CA PHE A 177 -2.19 6.24 -2.70
C PHE A 177 -2.10 6.57 -1.22
N SER A 178 -0.91 6.95 -0.77
CA SER A 178 -0.66 7.24 0.64
C SER A 178 -0.32 8.70 0.85
N TRP A 179 -0.83 9.29 1.92
CA TRP A 179 -0.61 10.69 2.26
C TRP A 179 0.30 10.85 3.46
N ASP A 180 1.17 11.86 3.42
CA ASP A 180 1.89 12.35 4.58
C ASP A 180 0.88 12.81 5.64
N LYS A 181 1.10 12.42 6.90
CA LYS A 181 0.34 12.94 8.04
C LYS A 181 0.34 14.47 8.15
N ASN A 182 1.36 15.13 7.62
CA ASN A 182 1.51 16.59 7.64
C ASN A 182 0.93 17.26 6.39
N GLU A 183 0.58 16.49 5.35
CA GLU A 183 -0.08 17.05 4.18
C GLU A 183 -1.57 17.18 4.47
N PRO A 184 -2.19 18.33 4.12
CA PRO A 184 -3.61 18.50 4.31
C PRO A 184 -4.37 17.51 3.44
N ILE A 185 -4.83 16.40 4.03
CA ILE A 185 -5.95 15.61 3.51
C ILE A 185 -7.25 16.41 3.74
N GLN A 186 -7.26 17.70 3.38
CA GLN A 186 -8.38 18.61 3.63
C GLN A 186 -9.68 18.06 3.05
N PHE A 187 -9.57 17.35 1.92
CA PHE A 187 -10.73 16.80 1.25
C PHE A 187 -11.38 15.60 1.98
N TRP A 188 -10.63 14.86 2.79
CA TRP A 188 -11.12 13.66 3.52
C TRP A 188 -10.91 13.73 5.04
N ALA A 189 -10.59 14.91 5.58
CA ALA A 189 -10.26 15.06 6.99
C ALA A 189 -11.34 14.51 7.96
N PRO A 190 -12.66 14.68 7.70
CA PRO A 190 -13.70 14.07 8.53
C PRO A 190 -13.65 12.54 8.52
N GLU A 191 -13.52 11.93 7.35
CA GLU A 191 -13.45 10.48 7.17
C GLU A 191 -12.17 9.91 7.79
N VAL A 192 -11.04 10.61 7.66
CA VAL A 192 -9.78 10.26 8.34
C VAL A 192 -9.95 10.28 9.85
N LYS A 193 -10.61 11.29 10.41
CA LYS A 193 -10.89 11.34 11.86
C LYS A 193 -11.68 10.10 12.30
N VAL A 194 -12.76 9.78 11.58
CA VAL A 194 -13.60 8.60 11.89
C VAL A 194 -12.77 7.32 11.84
N LEU A 195 -11.97 7.13 10.79
CA LEU A 195 -11.09 5.97 10.65
C LEU A 195 -10.10 5.85 11.81
N LEU A 196 -9.47 6.95 12.23
CA LEU A 196 -8.54 6.94 13.36
C LEU A 196 -9.25 6.61 14.68
N THR A 197 -10.44 7.16 14.92
CA THR A 197 -11.27 6.80 16.08
C THR A 197 -11.65 5.31 16.07
N MET A 198 -11.95 4.74 14.90
CA MET A 198 -12.22 3.30 14.76
C MET A 198 -10.98 2.43 15.05
N ASN A 199 -9.80 2.82 14.57
CA ASN A 199 -8.56 2.10 14.87
C ASN A 199 -8.23 2.17 16.36
N ARG A 200 -8.40 3.34 16.99
CA ARG A 200 -8.22 3.50 18.43
C ARG A 200 -9.17 2.59 19.23
N LYS A 201 -10.42 2.46 18.79
CA LYS A 201 -11.37 1.51 19.39
C LYS A 201 -10.83 0.07 19.34
N LYS A 202 -10.40 -0.38 18.15
CA LYS A 202 -9.87 -1.74 17.95
C LYS A 202 -8.65 -2.03 18.82
N GLU A 203 -7.76 -1.04 18.98
CA GLU A 203 -6.60 -1.15 19.89
C GLU A 203 -7.02 -1.31 21.35
N LEU A 204 -7.93 -0.44 21.82
CA LEU A 204 -8.44 -0.50 23.18
C LEU A 204 -9.13 -1.84 23.47
N GLU A 205 -9.88 -2.38 22.51
CA GLU A 205 -10.49 -3.72 22.61
C GLU A 205 -9.42 -4.82 22.74
N GLY A 206 -8.37 -4.78 21.92
CA GLY A 206 -7.26 -5.75 22.00
C GLY A 206 -6.43 -5.63 23.27
N GLU A 207 -6.12 -4.41 23.72
CA GLU A 207 -5.42 -4.18 25.00
C GLU A 207 -6.27 -4.67 26.18
N LEU A 208 -7.58 -4.42 26.15
CA LEU A 208 -8.51 -4.85 27.19
C LEU A 208 -8.59 -6.37 27.26
N GLU A 209 -8.70 -7.05 26.12
CA GLU A 209 -8.68 -8.52 26.04
C GLU A 209 -7.37 -9.09 26.58
N GLY A 210 -6.23 -8.52 26.18
CA GLY A 210 -4.91 -8.93 26.68
C GLY A 210 -4.78 -8.80 28.20
N ILE A 211 -5.23 -7.68 28.77
CA ILE A 211 -5.21 -7.46 30.22
C ILE A 211 -6.15 -8.44 30.94
N GLN A 212 -7.34 -8.69 30.38
CA GLN A 212 -8.28 -9.64 30.97
C GLN A 212 -7.70 -11.04 31.03
N ASN A 213 -7.02 -11.49 29.98
CA ASN A 213 -6.36 -12.79 29.96
C ASN A 213 -5.24 -12.90 31.01
N LEU A 214 -4.44 -11.85 31.21
CA LEU A 214 -3.37 -11.83 32.24
C LEU A 214 -3.92 -11.83 33.67
N LEU A 215 -5.08 -11.20 33.88
CA LEU A 215 -5.77 -11.16 35.18
C LEU A 215 -6.39 -12.51 35.57
N LEU A 216 -6.56 -13.45 34.64
CA LEU A 216 -6.96 -14.83 34.99
C LEU A 216 -5.87 -15.57 35.78
N THR A 217 -4.60 -15.20 35.55
CA THR A 217 -3.44 -15.88 36.13
C THR A 217 -2.72 -15.06 37.20
N SER A 218 -3.08 -13.78 37.38
CA SER A 218 -2.44 -12.89 38.36
C SER A 218 -3.43 -11.85 38.91
N GLN A 219 -3.35 -11.54 40.21
CA GLN A 219 -4.17 -10.50 40.84
C GLN A 219 -3.35 -9.21 41.06
N ASP A 220 -2.84 -8.65 39.97
CA ASP A 220 -2.11 -7.38 40.01
C ASP A 220 -3.09 -6.19 40.04
N GLN A 221 -3.08 -5.44 41.15
CA GLN A 221 -3.91 -4.24 41.31
C GLN A 221 -3.61 -3.16 40.27
N ASN A 222 -2.38 -3.04 39.78
CA ASN A 222 -2.03 -2.09 38.72
C ASN A 222 -2.72 -2.46 37.39
N MET A 223 -2.79 -3.76 37.08
CA MET A 223 -3.51 -4.23 35.90
C MET A 223 -5.02 -4.02 36.00
N VAL A 224 -5.60 -4.19 37.19
CA VAL A 224 -7.02 -3.86 37.44
C VAL A 224 -7.28 -2.36 37.21
N LYS A 225 -6.39 -1.49 37.68
CA LYS A 225 -6.51 -0.04 37.44
C LYS A 225 -6.42 0.28 35.94
N LYS A 226 -5.42 -0.25 35.24
CA LYS A 226 -5.24 -0.05 33.79
C LYS A 226 -6.46 -0.56 32.99
N LYS A 227 -7.03 -1.71 33.37
CA LYS A 227 -8.27 -2.25 32.79
C LYS A 227 -9.43 -1.25 32.88
N ASN A 228 -9.63 -0.64 34.04
CA ASN A 228 -10.73 0.31 34.25
C ASN A 228 -10.53 1.60 33.43
N GLU A 229 -9.29 2.09 33.34
CA GLU A 229 -8.94 3.24 32.51
C GLU A 229 -9.24 2.98 31.02
N ILE A 230 -8.78 1.85 30.49
CA ILE A 230 -9.04 1.43 29.10
C ILE A 230 -10.55 1.26 28.85
N ALA A 231 -11.27 0.64 29.78
CA ALA A 231 -12.72 0.45 29.65
C ALA A 231 -13.47 1.80 29.58
N GLY A 232 -13.05 2.79 30.37
CA GLY A 232 -13.61 4.14 30.33
C GLY A 232 -13.32 4.86 29.01
N GLU A 233 -12.09 4.77 28.50
CA GLU A 233 -11.73 5.32 27.19
C GLU A 233 -12.52 4.64 26.05
N LEU A 234 -12.62 3.31 26.08
CA LEU A 234 -13.38 2.52 25.10
C LEU A 234 -14.86 2.93 25.06
N GLN A 235 -15.45 3.23 26.22
CA GLN A 235 -16.82 3.72 26.30
C GLN A 235 -16.98 5.09 25.63
N ASN A 236 -16.02 6.00 25.83
CA ASN A 236 -16.04 7.33 25.21
C ASN A 236 -15.89 7.25 23.69
N VAL A 237 -14.91 6.49 23.21
CA VAL A 237 -14.69 6.25 21.77
C VAL A 237 -15.91 5.58 21.13
N SER A 238 -16.52 4.61 21.81
CA SER A 238 -17.74 3.95 21.31
C SER A 238 -18.92 4.91 21.22
N ARG A 239 -19.06 5.85 22.17
CA ARG A 239 -20.12 6.88 22.13
C ARG A 239 -19.90 7.86 20.97
N GLU A 240 -18.66 8.26 20.73
CA GLU A 240 -18.32 9.10 19.57
C GLU A 240 -18.66 8.38 18.26
N LEU A 241 -18.27 7.10 18.12
CA LEU A 241 -18.54 6.31 16.92
C LEU A 241 -20.02 6.05 16.66
N ALA A 242 -20.83 5.91 17.71
CA ALA A 242 -22.27 5.77 17.57
C ALA A 242 -22.91 7.00 16.89
N GLY A 243 -22.31 8.19 17.03
CA GLY A 243 -22.78 9.41 16.36
C GLY A 243 -22.57 9.44 14.85
N TYR A 244 -21.71 8.57 14.30
CA TYR A 244 -21.42 8.53 12.86
C TYR A 244 -22.33 7.58 12.05
N ASN A 245 -23.20 6.81 12.71
CA ASN A 245 -24.12 5.85 12.07
C ASN A 245 -23.43 4.93 11.04
N LEU A 246 -22.32 4.31 11.45
CA LEU A 246 -21.55 3.43 10.57
C LEU A 246 -22.18 2.03 10.51
N VAL A 247 -22.15 1.43 9.31
CA VAL A 247 -22.54 0.04 9.05
C VAL A 247 -21.39 -0.71 8.41
N PHE A 248 -21.22 -1.98 8.78
CA PHE A 248 -20.23 -2.87 8.16
C PHE A 248 -20.91 -3.74 7.10
N ARG A 249 -20.44 -3.67 5.86
CA ARG A 249 -20.92 -4.46 4.71
C ARG A 249 -19.76 -4.70 3.74
N ASP A 250 -19.76 -5.86 3.07
CA ASP A 250 -18.83 -6.18 1.98
C ASP A 250 -17.34 -5.97 2.30
N GLY A 251 -16.96 -6.20 3.56
CA GLY A 251 -15.58 -6.10 4.07
C GLY A 251 -15.14 -4.72 4.55
N PHE A 252 -16.01 -3.71 4.58
CA PHE A 252 -15.66 -2.36 5.01
C PHE A 252 -16.79 -1.66 5.78
N TYR A 253 -16.49 -0.53 6.40
CA TYR A 253 -17.47 0.34 7.05
C TYR A 253 -17.90 1.47 6.13
N SER A 254 -19.18 1.86 6.17
CA SER A 254 -19.71 3.02 5.47
C SER A 254 -20.75 3.76 6.32
N TYR A 255 -21.03 5.01 5.99
CA TYR A 255 -22.14 5.77 6.56
C TYR A 255 -23.49 5.22 6.07
N THR A 256 -24.52 5.26 6.92
CA THR A 256 -25.94 4.98 6.56
C THR A 256 -26.59 6.14 5.84
#